data_AF-A0A6V7LKB3-F1
#
_entry.id   AF-A0A6V7LKB3-F1
#
_cell.length_a   1.000
_cell.length_b   1.000
_cell.length_c   1.000
_cell.angle_alpha   90.00
_cell.angle_beta   90.00
_cell.angle_gamma   90.00
#
_symmetry.space_group_name_H-M   'P 1'
#
loop_
_entity.id
_entity.type
_entity.pdbx_description
1 polymer ?
#
loop_
_entity_poly.entity_id
_entity_poly.type
_entity_poly.pdbx_seq_one_letter_code
_entity_poly.pdbx_strand_id
1 'polypeptide(L)'
;NVSRPVYGEKSSVKIAEAQAYIETLEIAEREHMPGIRIYMESYYIYSFVLNNLERWHAAGYRNAKGQPLGNPELLARIYELRQKVFHEV
;
A
#
# COMPACT_ATOMS: atom_id res chain seq x y z
N ASN A 1 -16.64 6.18 11.21
CA ASN A 1 -16.06 7.04 10.17
C ASN A 1 -15.06 7.95 10.85
N VAL A 2 -13.76 7.64 10.78
CA VAL A 2 -12.70 8.38 11.48
C VAL A 2 -11.71 8.85 10.41
N SER A 3 -11.47 10.15 10.32
CA SER A 3 -10.48 10.74 9.41
C SER A 3 -9.27 11.23 10.20
N ARG A 4 -8.06 11.01 9.68
CA ARG A 4 -6.83 11.57 10.23
C ARG A 4 -6.09 12.42 9.19
N PRO A 5 -5.55 13.58 9.58
CA PRO A 5 -4.75 14.40 8.70
C PRO A 5 -3.43 13.72 8.34
N VAL A 6 -3.02 13.89 7.08
CA VAL A 6 -1.71 13.48 6.58
C VAL A 6 -0.80 14.69 6.59
N TYR A 7 0.33 14.59 7.28
CA TYR A 7 1.29 15.69 7.44
C TYR A 7 2.53 15.49 6.55
N GLY A 8 3.05 16.57 5.97
CA GLY A 8 4.29 16.59 5.18
C GLY A 8 4.26 17.56 3.99
N GLU A 9 5.43 18.03 3.54
CA GLU A 9 5.57 18.99 2.42
C GLU A 9 5.07 18.47 1.06
N LYS A 10 4.94 17.14 0.89
CA LYS A 10 4.44 16.49 -0.33
C LYS A 10 3.15 15.71 -0.10
N SER A 11 2.33 16.14 0.85
CA SER A 11 1.04 15.53 1.14
C SER A 11 0.14 15.58 -0.10
N SER A 12 -0.23 14.42 -0.62
CA SER A 12 -1.16 14.28 -1.75
C SER A 12 -2.23 13.26 -1.41
N VAL A 13 -3.37 13.34 -2.09
CA VAL A 13 -4.47 12.36 -1.94
C VAL A 13 -3.95 10.93 -2.07
N LYS A 14 -3.01 10.68 -2.99
CA LYS A 14 -2.38 9.36 -3.18
C LYS A 14 -1.64 8.84 -1.95
N ILE A 15 -0.97 9.74 -1.21
CA ILE A 15 -0.27 9.36 0.04
C ILE A 15 -1.28 9.04 1.12
N ALA A 16 -2.36 9.83 1.24
CA ALA A 16 -3.42 9.57 2.20
C ALA A 16 -4.12 8.23 1.95
N GLU A 17 -4.41 7.93 0.69
CA GLU A 17 -5.00 6.64 0.30
C GLU A 17 -4.05 5.47 0.57
N ALA A 18 -2.76 5.63 0.28
CA ALA A 18 -1.74 4.63 0.61
C ALA A 18 -1.66 4.37 2.12
N GLN A 19 -1.65 5.44 2.93
CA GLN A 19 -1.59 5.34 4.38
C GLN A 19 -2.84 4.72 4.97
N ALA A 20 -4.04 5.07 4.47
CA ALA A 20 -5.28 4.45 4.90
C ALA A 20 -5.31 2.94 4.59
N TYR A 21 -4.76 2.54 3.43
CA TYR A 21 -4.60 1.14 3.09
C TYR A 21 -3.62 0.42 4.04
N ILE A 22 -2.46 1.02 4.31
CA ILE A 22 -1.47 0.50 5.27
C ILE A 22 -2.11 0.32 6.65
N GLU A 23 -2.78 1.35 7.18
CA GLU A 23 -3.45 1.29 8.48
C GLU A 23 -4.49 0.16 8.52
N THR A 24 -5.24 -0.05 7.44
CA THR A 24 -6.18 -1.17 7.33
C THR A 24 -5.48 -2.52 7.44
N LEU A 25 -4.35 -2.70 6.75
CA LEU A 25 -3.59 -3.95 6.81
C LEU A 25 -2.93 -4.16 8.18
N GLU A 26 -2.43 -3.10 8.83
CA GLU A 26 -1.84 -3.18 10.17
C GLU A 26 -2.89 -3.56 11.22
N ILE A 27 -4.11 -3.04 11.10
CA ILE A 27 -5.24 -3.48 11.93
C ILE A 27 -5.53 -4.95 11.64
N ALA A 28 -5.62 -5.36 10.38
CA ALA A 28 -5.91 -6.74 10.02
C ALA A 28 -4.85 -7.72 10.54
N GLU A 29 -3.56 -7.37 10.44
CA GLU A 29 -2.46 -8.16 11.00
C GLU A 29 -2.56 -8.24 12.53
N ARG A 30 -2.73 -7.10 13.21
CA ARG A 30 -2.79 -7.03 14.68
C ARG A 30 -3.99 -7.78 15.26
N GLU A 31 -5.14 -7.71 14.60
CA GLU A 31 -6.38 -8.36 15.05
C GLU A 31 -6.53 -9.79 14.48
N HIS A 32 -5.50 -10.34 13.82
CA HIS A 32 -5.50 -11.68 13.21
C HIS A 32 -6.73 -11.92 12.31
N MET A 33 -7.00 -10.98 11.39
CA MET A 33 -8.10 -11.05 10.44
C MET A 33 -7.59 -11.39 9.03
N PRO A 34 -7.29 -12.66 8.72
CA PRO A 34 -6.87 -13.05 7.37
C PRO A 34 -8.03 -12.91 6.37
N GLY A 35 -7.69 -12.57 5.12
CA GLY A 35 -8.66 -12.62 4.01
C GLY A 35 -9.73 -11.51 4.00
N ILE A 36 -9.46 -10.35 4.59
CA ILE A 36 -10.39 -9.21 4.61
C ILE A 36 -10.71 -8.66 3.21
N ARG A 37 -11.91 -8.11 3.02
CA ARG A 37 -12.25 -7.34 1.81
C ARG A 37 -12.10 -5.85 2.07
N ILE A 38 -11.22 -5.20 1.29
CA ILE A 38 -10.97 -3.77 1.39
C ILE A 38 -11.65 -3.08 0.21
N TYR A 39 -12.54 -2.13 0.51
CA TYR A 39 -13.19 -1.28 -0.48
C TYR A 39 -12.52 0.09 -0.48
N MET A 40 -12.09 0.54 -1.66
CA MET A 40 -11.42 1.84 -1.84
C MET A 40 -11.78 2.42 -3.21
N GLU A 41 -11.80 3.75 -3.31
CA GLU A 41 -12.01 4.45 -4.59
C GLU A 41 -10.70 4.77 -5.32
N SER A 42 -9.55 4.58 -4.67
CA SER A 42 -8.24 4.89 -5.23
C SER A 42 -7.87 3.95 -6.38
N TYR A 43 -8.01 4.41 -7.62
CA TYR A 43 -7.49 3.66 -8.77
C TYR A 43 -5.97 3.47 -8.70
N TYR A 44 -5.23 4.42 -8.08
CA TYR A 44 -3.78 4.32 -7.92
C TYR A 44 -3.40 3.12 -7.07
N ILE A 45 -3.99 2.99 -5.87
CA ILE A 45 -3.70 1.87 -4.97
C ILE A 45 -4.25 0.57 -5.55
N TYR A 46 -5.46 0.57 -6.10
CA TYR A 46 -6.03 -0.60 -6.77
C TYR A 46 -5.10 -1.15 -7.87
N SER A 47 -4.65 -0.28 -8.77
CA SER A 47 -3.77 -0.66 -9.88
C SER A 47 -2.39 -1.10 -9.41
N PHE A 48 -1.86 -0.47 -8.35
CA PHE A 48 -0.61 -0.91 -7.75
C PHE A 48 -0.75 -2.30 -7.15
N VAL A 49 -1.72 -2.51 -6.25
CA VAL A 49 -1.89 -3.74 -5.47
C VAL A 49 -2.25 -4.93 -6.34
N LEU A 50 -3.16 -4.78 -7.31
CA LEU A 50 -3.63 -5.92 -8.10
C LEU A 50 -2.75 -6.24 -9.30
N ASN A 51 -2.21 -5.22 -9.98
CA ASN A 51 -1.61 -5.43 -11.30
C ASN A 51 -0.08 -5.34 -11.27
N ASN A 52 0.50 -4.64 -10.29
CA ASN A 52 1.92 -4.27 -10.37
C ASN A 52 2.74 -4.55 -9.11
N LEU A 53 2.12 -5.02 -8.03
CA LEU A 53 2.75 -5.15 -6.73
C LEU A 53 4.02 -6.02 -6.78
N GLU A 54 3.88 -7.26 -7.27
CA GLU A 54 4.98 -8.21 -7.42
C GLU A 54 6.07 -7.69 -8.38
N ARG A 55 5.64 -7.11 -9.51
CA ARG A 55 6.54 -6.55 -10.51
C ARG A 55 7.40 -5.42 -9.93
N TRP A 56 6.80 -4.50 -9.17
CA TRP A 56 7.51 -3.37 -8.61
C TRP A 56 8.42 -3.78 -7.45
N HIS A 57 8.00 -4.75 -6.64
CA HIS A 57 8.86 -5.34 -5.61
C HIS A 57 10.11 -5.97 -6.26
N ALA A 58 9.93 -6.79 -7.29
CA ALA A 58 11.05 -7.41 -8.02
C ALA A 58 11.97 -6.37 -8.70
N ALA A 59 11.43 -5.24 -9.13
CA ALA A 59 12.20 -4.13 -9.70
C ALA A 59 12.84 -3.19 -8.65
N GLY A 60 12.72 -3.50 -7.35
CA GLY A 60 13.22 -2.65 -6.27
C GLY A 60 12.58 -1.26 -6.24
N TYR A 61 11.33 -1.14 -6.68
CA TYR A 61 10.56 0.10 -6.79
C TYR A 61 11.24 1.18 -7.64
N ARG A 62 11.91 0.77 -8.73
CA ARG A 62 12.55 1.67 -9.70
C ARG A 62 11.88 1.60 -11.07
N ASN A 63 11.76 2.74 -11.74
CA ASN A 63 11.26 2.84 -13.10
C ASN A 63 12.30 2.34 -14.13
N ALA A 64 11.92 2.29 -15.41
CA ALA A 64 12.80 1.83 -16.49
C ALA A 64 14.08 2.68 -16.69
N LYS A 65 14.13 3.90 -16.14
CA LYS A 65 15.31 4.78 -16.13
C LYS A 65 16.17 4.60 -14.87
N GLY A 66 15.85 3.62 -14.02
CA GLY A 66 16.53 3.35 -12.75
C GLY A 66 16.17 4.33 -11.62
N GLN A 67 15.25 5.26 -11.85
CA GLN A 67 14.85 6.24 -10.84
C GLN A 67 13.82 5.63 -9.88
N PRO A 68 13.85 5.96 -8.58
CA PRO A 68 12.86 5.47 -7.64
C PRO A 68 11.45 5.94 -8.05
N LEU A 69 10.46 5.08 -7.81
CA LEU A 69 9.05 5.47 -7.87
C LEU A 69 8.75 6.52 -6.79
N GLY A 70 7.59 7.17 -6.91
CA GLY A 70 7.12 8.07 -5.86
C GLY A 70 6.78 7.29 -4.59
N ASN A 71 7.38 7.67 -3.46
CA ASN A 71 7.17 7.08 -2.12
C ASN A 71 7.45 5.56 -2.08
N PRO A 72 8.65 5.10 -2.47
CA PRO A 72 8.97 3.69 -2.55
C PRO A 72 8.86 2.98 -1.20
N GLU A 73 9.07 3.68 -0.08
CA GLU A 73 8.95 3.15 1.27
C GLU A 73 7.49 2.76 1.60
N LEU A 74 6.51 3.57 1.18
CA LEU A 74 5.10 3.24 1.35
C LEU A 74 4.71 2.01 0.52
N LEU A 75 5.21 1.93 -0.71
CA LEU A 75 4.96 0.79 -1.60
C LEU A 75 5.57 -0.50 -1.08
N ALA A 76 6.77 -0.44 -0.51
CA ALA A 76 7.41 -1.55 0.19
C ALA A 76 6.60 -2.00 1.40
N ARG A 77 6.16 -1.04 2.23
CA ARG A 77 5.35 -1.35 3.42
C ARG A 77 4.03 -2.04 3.05
N ILE A 78 3.38 -1.60 1.98
CA ILE A 78 2.18 -2.23 1.44
C ILE A 78 2.45 -3.70 1.05
N TYR A 79 3.56 -3.96 0.36
CA TYR A 79 3.93 -5.32 -0.03
C TYR A 79 4.06 -6.23 1.19
N GLU A 80 4.89 -5.84 2.17
CA GLU A 80 5.14 -6.61 3.38
C GLU A 80 3.85 -6.99 4.13
N LEU A 81 3.00 -5.99 4.40
CA LEU A 81 1.76 -6.20 5.14
C LEU A 81 0.77 -7.07 4.37
N ARG A 82 0.71 -6.89 3.04
CA ARG A 82 -0.20 -7.69 2.21
C ARG A 82 0.18 -9.17 2.23
N GLN A 83 1.48 -9.48 2.21
CA GLN A 83 1.93 -10.87 2.33
C GLN A 83 1.44 -11.50 3.63
N LYS A 84 1.47 -10.76 4.75
CA LYS A 84 1.01 -11.27 6.05
C LYS A 84 -0.50 -11.41 6.16
N VAL A 85 -1.27 -10.49 5.60
CA VAL A 85 -2.75 -10.45 5.73
C VAL A 85 -3.45 -11.39 4.74
N PHE A 86 -2.85 -11.63 3.56
CA PHE A 86 -3.50 -12.35 2.47
C PHE A 86 -2.81 -13.66 2.06
N HIS A 87 -1.58 -13.93 2.46
CA HIS A 87 -0.97 -15.25 2.29
C HIS A 87 -0.93 -15.99 3.64
N GLU A 88 -2.03 -16.68 3.95
CA GLU A 88 -2.01 -17.92 4.72
C GLU A 88 -2.40 -19.05 3.78
N VAL A 89 -1.40 -19.72 3.18
CA VAL A 89 -1.10 -21.18 3.14
C VAL A 89 0.14 -21.37 2.26
#